data_AF-A0A2V7B7K1-F1
#
_entry.id   AF-A0A2V7B7K1-F1
#
_cell.length_a   1.000
_cell.length_b   1.000
_cell.length_c   1.000
_cell.angle_alpha   90.00
_cell.angle_beta   90.00
_cell.angle_gamma   90.00
#
_symmetry.space_group_name_H-M   'P 1'
#
loop_
_entity.id
_entity.type
_entity.pdbx_description
1 polymer ?
#
loop_
_entity_poly.entity_id
_entity_poly.type
_entity_poly.pdbx_seq_one_letter_code
_entity_poly.pdbx_strand_id
1 'polypeptide(L)' 'MINFLNYYNGGGVAVGDVDGDGLPDLYFTSNVGPNRLYRNKGNYRFEDITERAGVADPEGWKTGVTMAD' A
#
# COMPACT_ATOMS: atom_id res chain seq x y z
N MET A 1 24.93 -8.26 19.95
CA MET A 1 23.45 -8.25 19.93
C MET A 1 23.03 -7.32 18.80
N ILE A 2 22.61 -7.87 17.66
CA ILE A 2 22.21 -7.05 16.51
C ILE A 2 20.70 -6.89 16.57
N ASN A 3 20.23 -5.71 17.00
CA ASN A 3 18.81 -5.36 16.99
C ASN A 3 18.43 -4.94 15.57
N PHE A 4 18.12 -5.91 14.69
CA PHE A 4 17.26 -5.60 13.56
C PHE A 4 15.84 -5.48 14.11
N LEU A 5 15.50 -4.32 14.69
CA LEU A 5 14.09 -3.96 14.81
C LEU A 5 13.51 -4.08 13.41
N ASN A 6 12.40 -4.75 13.30
CA ASN A 6 11.74 -5.12 12.05
C ASN A 6 11.15 -3.89 11.32
N TYR A 7 11.96 -2.88 11.01
CA TYR A 7 11.57 -1.64 10.33
C TYR A 7 10.99 -1.88 8.93
N TYR A 8 11.23 -3.08 8.37
CA TYR A 8 10.75 -3.52 7.06
C TYR A 8 9.72 -4.66 7.12
N ASN A 9 9.24 -5.09 8.31
CA ASN A 9 8.18 -6.10 8.39
C ASN A 9 6.81 -5.49 8.11
N GLY A 10 6.58 -5.23 6.82
CA GLY A 10 5.30 -4.96 6.16
C GLY A 10 4.21 -4.38 7.05
N GLY A 11 3.90 -3.08 6.86
CA GLY A 11 2.71 -2.45 7.45
C GLY A 11 1.40 -3.14 7.04
N GLY A 12 1.44 -4.00 6.01
CA GLY A 12 0.34 -4.85 5.58
C GLY A 12 0.02 -4.62 4.11
N VAL A 13 -0.85 -5.47 3.57
CA VAL A 13 -1.42 -5.33 2.23
C VAL A 13 -2.94 -5.40 2.33
N ALA A 14 -3.62 -4.52 1.61
CA ALA A 14 -5.05 -4.61 1.37
C ALA A 14 -5.32 -4.66 -0.14
N VAL A 15 -6.44 -5.28 -0.50
CA VAL A 15 -6.90 -5.46 -1.87
C VAL A 15 -8.33 -4.97 -1.93
N GLY A 16 -8.68 -4.25 -2.99
CA GLY A 16 -10.04 -3.77 -3.28
C GLY A 16 -10.06 -3.02 -4.61
N ASP A 17 -11.25 -2.59 -5.04
CA ASP A 17 -11.44 -1.88 -6.30
C ASP A 17 -11.53 -0.37 -6.03
N VAL A 18 -10.42 0.37 -6.15
CA VAL A 18 -10.39 1.78 -5.70
C VAL A 18 -10.97 2.75 -6.72
N ASP A 19 -11.18 2.33 -7.96
CA ASP A 19 -11.72 3.18 -9.02
C ASP A 19 -12.95 2.61 -9.75
N GLY A 20 -13.45 1.46 -9.31
CA GLY A 20 -14.69 0.85 -9.77
C GLY A 20 -14.57 0.17 -11.13
N ASP A 21 -13.36 -0.18 -11.57
CA ASP A 21 -13.12 -0.82 -12.87
C ASP A 21 -13.24 -2.36 -12.84
N GLY A 22 -13.54 -2.92 -11.66
CA GLY A 22 -13.74 -4.35 -11.42
C GLY A 22 -12.42 -5.14 -11.32
N LEU A 23 -11.26 -4.47 -11.33
CA LEU A 23 -9.96 -5.10 -11.15
C LEU A 23 -9.45 -4.89 -9.71
N PRO A 24 -8.78 -5.89 -9.12
CA PRO A 24 -8.24 -5.75 -7.78
C PRO A 24 -6.98 -4.86 -7.78
N ASP A 25 -7.04 -3.75 -7.06
CA ASP A 25 -5.92 -2.84 -6.77
C ASP A 25 -5.20 -3.25 -5.49
N LEU A 26 -3.95 -2.80 -5.33
CA LEU A 26 -3.10 -3.19 -4.20
C LEU A 26 -2.65 -1.97 -3.41
N TYR A 27 -2.94 -1.97 -2.10
CA TYR A 27 -2.44 -0.96 -1.18
C TYR A 27 -1.48 -1.57 -0.15
N PHE A 28 -0.26 -1.06 -0.13
CA PHE A 28 0.80 -1.46 0.79
C PHE A 28 1.05 -0.35 1.79
N THR A 29 1.17 -0.71 3.07
CA THR A 29 1.64 0.23 4.08
C THR A 29 3.03 -0.15 4.57
N SER A 30 3.81 0.87 4.93
CA SER A 30 5.15 0.69 5.51
C SER A 30 5.10 0.94 7.00
N ASN A 31 5.84 0.20 7.82
CA ASN A 31 5.95 0.53 9.24
C ASN A 31 6.61 1.88 9.45
N VAL A 32 7.68 2.17 8.72
CA VAL A 32 8.35 3.48 8.71
C VAL A 32 8.66 3.85 7.26
N GLY A 33 8.03 4.90 6.76
CA GLY A 33 8.16 5.38 5.38
C GLY A 33 6.82 5.42 4.64
N PRO A 34 6.85 5.75 3.35
CA PRO A 34 5.64 5.96 2.58
C PRO A 34 4.92 4.67 2.22
N ASN A 35 3.59 4.73 2.23
CA ASN A 35 2.70 3.72 1.69
C ASN A 35 2.73 3.74 0.16
N ARG A 36 2.21 2.70 -0.48
CA ARG A 36 2.13 2.59 -1.94
C ARG A 36 0.77 2.07 -2.38
N LEU A 37 0.12 2.77 -3.30
CA LEU A 37 -1.11 2.34 -3.95
C LEU A 37 -0.86 2.06 -5.43
N TYR A 38 -1.16 0.85 -5.85
CA TYR A 38 -1.01 0.38 -7.22
C TYR A 38 -2.36 0.07 -7.82
N ARG A 39 -2.71 0.80 -8.89
CA ARG A 39 -3.88 0.50 -9.70
C ARG A 39 -3.58 -0.63 -10.69
N ASN A 40 -4.43 -1.64 -10.74
CA ASN A 40 -4.36 -2.74 -11.69
C ASN A 40 -4.89 -2.29 -13.06
N LYS A 41 -4.11 -2.54 -14.11
CA LYS A 41 -4.48 -2.24 -15.51
C LYS A 41 -4.79 -3.49 -16.32
N GLY A 42 -4.97 -4.62 -15.64
CA GLY A 42 -5.10 -5.95 -16.21
C GLY A 42 -3.76 -6.52 -16.66
N ASN A 43 -3.76 -7.81 -17.01
CA ASN A 43 -2.59 -8.53 -17.52
C ASN A 43 -1.35 -8.41 -16.61
N TYR A 44 -1.54 -8.41 -15.29
CA TYR A 44 -0.48 -8.24 -14.29
C TYR A 44 0.33 -6.95 -14.43
N ARG A 45 -0.27 -5.90 -15.02
CA ARG A 45 0.34 -4.57 -15.11
C ARG A 45 -0.27 -3.66 -14.07
N PHE A 46 0.59 -2.93 -13.37
CA PHE A 46 0.19 -2.03 -12.31
C PHE A 46 0.74 -0.62 -12.56
N GLU A 47 -0.03 0.39 -12.15
CA GLU A 47 0.36 1.79 -12.15
C GLU A 47 0.48 2.29 -10.72
N ASP A 48 1.61 2.88 -10.37
CA ASP A 48 1.75 3.57 -9.08
C ASP A 48 0.94 4.88 -9.13
N ILE A 49 -0.13 4.93 -8.34
CA ILE A 49 -1.01 6.09 -8.23
C ILE A 49 -0.91 6.78 -6.86
N THR A 50 0.10 6.42 -6.07
CA THR A 50 0.25 6.81 -4.65
C THR A 50 0.14 8.32 -4.44
N GLU A 51 0.89 9.11 -5.22
CA GLU A 51 0.91 10.57 -5.10
C GLU A 51 -0.42 11.18 -5.54
N ARG A 52 -0.98 10.69 -6.66
CA ARG A 52 -2.27 11.18 -7.19
C ARG A 52 -3.42 10.90 -6.21
N ALA A 53 -3.37 9.78 -5.51
CA ALA A 53 -4.35 9.40 -4.50
C ALA A 53 -4.13 10.10 -3.15
N GLY A 54 -2.98 10.74 -2.93
CA GLY A 54 -2.68 11.45 -1.67
C GLY A 54 -2.47 10.52 -0.47
N VAL A 55 -2.15 9.24 -0.72
CA VAL A 55 -2.07 8.20 0.33
C VAL A 55 -0.64 7.80 0.69
N ALA A 56 0.35 8.56 0.22
CA ALA A 56 1.77 8.29 0.47
C ALA A 56 2.09 8.26 1.97
N ASP A 57 1.46 9.13 2.76
CA ASP A 57 1.58 9.20 4.23
C ASP A 57 3.00 8.86 4.74
N PRO A 58 4.01 9.71 4.44
CA PRO A 58 5.42 9.37 4.61
C PRO A 58 5.90 9.34 6.07
N GLU A 59 5.11 9.87 7.01
CA GLU A 59 5.51 10.07 8.40
C GLU A 59 4.78 9.15 9.37
N GLY A 60 5.40 8.83 10.51
CA GLY A 60 4.78 8.04 11.57
C GLY A 60 4.87 6.52 11.36
N TRP A 61 4.29 5.77 12.31
CA TRP A 61 4.31 4.31 12.30
C TRP A 61 2.96 3.72 11.86
N LYS A 62 2.95 2.87 10.82
CA LYS A 62 1.73 2.18 10.37
C LYS A 62 1.79 0.71 10.79
N THR A 63 0.68 0.21 11.33
CA THR A 63 0.59 -1.13 11.95
C THR A 63 -0.18 -2.16 11.13
N GLY A 64 -0.95 -1.71 10.15
CA GLY A 64 -1.93 -2.52 9.45
C GLY A 64 -2.64 -1.73 8.36
N VAL A 65 -3.29 -2.45 7.46
CA VAL A 65 -4.21 -1.86 6.48
C VAL A 65 -5.38 -2.80 6.24
N THR A 66 -6.56 -2.22 6.06
CA THR A 66 -7.77 -2.90 5.61
C THR A 66 -8.48 -1.99 4.61
N MET A 67 -9.20 -2.59 3.67
CA MET A 67 -9.93 -1.88 2.63
C MET A 67 -11.35 -2.46 2.55
N ALA A 68 -12.31 -1.60 2.28
CA ALA A 68 -13.69 -1.95 1.97
C ALA A 68 -14.10 -1.13 0.75
N ASP A 69 -14.69 -1.79 -0.24
CA ASP A 69 -15.35 -1.19 -1.41
C ASP A 69 -16.87 -1.36 -1.31
#